data_AF-A0A8B6HEX2-F1
#
_entry.id   AF-A0A8B6HEX2-F1
#
_cell.length_a   1.000
_cell.length_b   1.000
_cell.length_c   1.000
_cell.angle_alpha   90.00
_cell.angle_beta   90.00
_cell.angle_gamma   90.00
#
_symmetry.space_group_name_H-M   'P 1'
#
loop_
_entity.id
_entity.type
_entity.pdbx_description
1 polymer ?
#
loop_
_entity_poly.entity_id
_entity_poly.type
_entity_poly.pdbx_seq_one_letter_code
_entity_poly.pdbx_strand_id
1 'polypeptide(L)'
;MRFRANPVVITTDIEKALLHEGLNEDDPDATRFLWLSNPSDQTRYLQTYRFISVLFGATCSPFMLNDTILKHLQHYNITAATFMERDFYVDNMLTSLQNEDEANTYYKEARAMLKKAGFNL
;
A
#
# COMPACT_ATOMS: atom_id res chain seq x y z
N MET A 1 -6.96 9.25 -11.64
CA MET A 1 -7.17 10.08 -10.45
C MET A 1 -8.16 11.20 -10.75
N ARG A 2 -9.35 11.13 -10.16
CA ARG A 2 -10.46 12.08 -10.34
C ARG A 2 -10.70 12.91 -9.08
N PHE A 3 -9.65 13.59 -8.62
CA PHE A 3 -9.75 14.50 -7.48
C PHE A 3 -10.52 15.77 -7.89
N ARG A 4 -11.49 16.19 -7.07
CA ARG A 4 -12.35 17.37 -7.30
C ARG A 4 -13.26 17.32 -8.55
N ALA A 5 -13.53 16.13 -9.10
CA ALA A 5 -14.53 15.99 -10.15
C ALA A 5 -15.97 16.07 -9.60
N ASN A 6 -16.17 15.69 -8.34
CA ASN A 6 -17.46 15.66 -7.65
C ASN A 6 -17.40 16.36 -6.26
N PRO A 7 -18.56 16.68 -5.64
CA PRO A 7 -18.63 17.47 -4.40
C PRO A 7 -18.06 16.80 -3.15
N VAL A 8 -18.10 15.46 -3.07
CA VAL A 8 -17.60 14.69 -1.92
C VAL A 8 -16.26 14.06 -2.30
N VAL A 9 -15.25 14.13 -1.42
CA VAL A 9 -13.94 13.54 -1.64
C VAL A 9 -13.65 12.52 -0.55
N ILE A 10 -13.12 11.36 -0.94
CA ILE A 10 -12.56 10.37 -0.02
C ILE A 10 -11.08 10.22 -0.31
N THR A 11 -10.29 10.28 0.76
CA THR A 11 -8.86 9.99 0.74
C THR A 11 -8.57 8.86 1.72
N THR A 12 -7.74 7.90 1.32
CA THR A 12 -7.30 6.82 2.20
C THR A 12 -5.82 6.55 1.97
N ASP A 13 -5.17 6.07 3.02
CA ASP A 13 -3.81 5.55 2.99
C ASP A 13 -3.86 4.08 3.42
N ILE A 14 -3.16 3.19 2.71
CA ILE A 14 -3.09 1.78 3.11
C ILE A 14 -2.02 1.62 4.19
N GLU A 15 -2.43 1.23 5.39
CA GLU A 15 -1.50 1.05 6.51
C GLU A 15 -0.45 -0.01 6.18
N LYS A 16 0.83 0.38 6.21
CA LYS A 16 1.98 -0.53 6.06
C LYS A 16 1.89 -1.39 4.80
N ALA A 17 1.40 -0.82 3.70
CA ALA A 17 1.12 -1.54 2.46
C ALA A 17 2.30 -2.43 2.00
N LEU A 18 3.52 -1.86 1.96
CA LEU A 18 4.74 -2.57 1.54
C LEU A 18 5.15 -3.72 2.46
N LEU A 19 4.78 -3.67 3.75
CA LEU A 19 5.11 -4.75 4.69
C LEU A 19 4.24 -5.99 4.47
N HIS A 20 3.12 -5.87 3.76
CA HIS A 20 2.26 -7.00 3.40
C HIS A 20 2.76 -7.73 2.13
N GLU A 21 3.73 -7.16 1.41
CA GLU A 21 4.35 -7.79 0.24
C GLU A 21 5.67 -8.44 0.61
N GLY A 22 5.75 -9.76 0.46
CA GLY A 22 7.00 -10.50 0.61
C GLY A 22 7.97 -10.23 -0.54
N LEU A 23 9.27 -10.21 -0.24
CA LEU A 23 10.28 -10.29 -1.29
C LEU A 23 10.36 -11.72 -1.84
N ASN A 24 10.81 -11.85 -3.09
CA ASN A 24 11.21 -13.14 -3.61
C ASN A 24 12.34 -13.71 -2.73
N GLU A 25 12.43 -15.03 -2.59
CA GLU A 25 13.40 -15.71 -1.73
C GLU A 25 14.87 -15.43 -2.12
N ASP A 26 15.11 -15.06 -3.38
CA ASP A 26 16.44 -14.75 -3.92
C ASP A 26 16.89 -13.29 -3.67
N ASP A 27 15.96 -12.38 -3.39
CA ASP A 27 16.21 -10.94 -3.25
C ASP A 27 16.61 -10.42 -1.84
N PRO A 28 16.41 -11.12 -0.69
CA PRO A 28 16.63 -10.53 0.62
C PRO A 28 18.07 -10.06 0.83
N ASP A 29 19.04 -10.74 0.24
CA ASP A 29 20.45 -10.41 0.39
C ASP A 29 20.85 -9.08 -0.26
N ALA A 30 20.09 -8.62 -1.26
CA ALA A 30 20.27 -7.30 -1.86
C ALA A 30 19.75 -6.15 -0.98
N THR A 31 18.98 -6.47 0.08
CA THR A 31 18.32 -5.49 0.96
C THR A 31 18.99 -5.35 2.33
N ARG A 32 20.25 -5.81 2.44
CA ARG A 32 20.99 -5.78 3.71
C ARG A 32 21.28 -4.36 4.16
N PHE A 33 21.13 -4.11 5.46
CA PHE A 33 21.53 -2.86 6.09
C PHE A 33 22.21 -3.14 7.44
N LEU A 34 23.04 -2.18 7.85
CA LEU A 34 23.75 -2.25 9.12
C LEU A 34 22.99 -1.46 10.18
N TRP A 35 22.97 -1.99 11.40
CA TRP A 35 22.35 -1.35 12.56
C TRP A 35 23.35 -1.30 13.71
N LEU A 36 23.37 -0.17 14.40
CA LEU A 36 24.17 0.01 15.62
C LEU A 36 23.35 -0.48 16.81
N SER A 37 23.83 -1.53 17.50
CA SER A 37 23.16 -2.05 18.68
C SER A 37 23.14 -1.06 19.86
N ASN A 38 24.11 -0.14 19.91
CA ASN A 38 24.15 0.95 20.88
C ASN A 38 24.67 2.25 20.23
N PRO A 39 23.84 3.28 20.06
CA PRO A 39 24.24 4.55 19.47
C PRO A 39 25.29 5.33 20.28
N SER A 40 25.35 5.10 21.60
CA SER A 40 26.25 5.81 22.51
C SER A 40 27.62 5.14 22.67
N ASP A 41 27.79 3.94 22.11
CA ASP A 41 29.02 3.16 22.19
C ASP A 41 29.46 2.77 20.78
N GLN A 42 30.29 3.62 20.18
CA GLN A 42 30.85 3.42 18.84
C GLN A 42 31.82 2.22 18.76
N THR A 43 32.14 1.58 19.89
CA THR A 43 33.05 0.42 19.94
C THR A 43 32.32 -0.92 19.87
N ARG A 44 30.98 -0.94 19.94
CA ARG A 44 30.18 -2.18 19.91
C ARG A 44 29.60 -2.52 18.53
N TYR A 45 29.49 -3.83 18.33
CA TYR A 45 29.24 -4.57 17.08
C TYR A 45 28.09 -4.05 16.21
N LEU A 46 28.39 -3.75 14.94
CA LEU A 46 27.40 -3.57 13.88
C LEU A 46 26.64 -4.88 13.66
N GLN A 47 25.32 -4.81 13.68
CA GLN A 47 24.45 -5.93 13.33
C GLN A 47 23.99 -5.78 11.87
N THR A 48 23.98 -6.88 11.12
CA THR A 48 23.43 -6.88 9.76
C THR A 48 22.01 -7.41 9.80
N TYR A 49 21.08 -6.63 9.24
CA TYR A 49 19.70 -7.01 9.00
C TYR A 49 19.44 -7.07 7.50
N ARG A 50 18.35 -7.72 7.11
CA ARG A 50 17.84 -7.75 5.74
C ARG A 50 16.33 -7.66 5.77
N PHE A 51 15.73 -7.07 4.75
CA PHE A 51 14.29 -7.07 4.61
C PHE A 51 13.82 -8.44 4.08
N ILE A 52 12.64 -8.85 4.52
CA ILE A 52 11.91 -10.02 4.00
C ILE A 52 10.64 -9.58 3.24
N SER A 53 10.32 -8.29 3.32
CA SER A 53 9.22 -7.63 2.66
C SER A 53 9.73 -6.48 1.81
N VAL A 54 8.91 -6.03 0.87
CA VAL A 54 9.24 -4.88 0.01
C VAL A 54 9.57 -3.68 0.91
N LEU A 55 10.75 -3.10 0.70
CA LEU A 55 11.24 -2.01 1.54
C LEU A 55 10.70 -0.65 1.08
N PHE A 56 10.55 0.26 2.02
CA PHE A 56 10.32 1.66 1.71
C PHE A 56 11.59 2.29 1.10
N GLY A 57 11.41 3.14 0.09
CA GLY A 57 12.50 3.89 -0.54
C GLY A 57 13.21 3.19 -1.70
N ALA A 58 12.90 1.92 -2.00
CA ALA A 58 13.32 1.33 -3.27
C ALA A 58 12.47 1.88 -4.42
N THR A 59 13.11 2.12 -5.56
CA THR A 59 12.48 2.75 -6.73
C THR A 59 11.35 1.92 -7.33
N CYS A 60 11.42 0.59 -7.20
CA CYS A 60 10.42 -0.34 -7.70
C CYS A 60 9.26 -0.59 -6.72
N SER A 61 9.39 -0.28 -5.42
CA SER A 61 8.37 -0.60 -4.41
C SER A 61 6.99 -0.02 -4.74
N PRO A 62 6.86 1.24 -5.20
CA PRO A 62 5.56 1.79 -5.58
C PRO A 62 4.89 1.02 -6.72
N PHE A 63 5.69 0.53 -7.68
CA PHE A 63 5.19 -0.22 -8.83
C PHE A 63 4.70 -1.60 -8.40
N MET A 64 5.47 -2.31 -7.58
CA MET A 64 5.11 -3.63 -7.07
C MET A 64 3.78 -3.58 -6.30
N LEU A 65 3.65 -2.60 -5.39
CA LEU A 65 2.43 -2.41 -4.62
C LEU A 65 1.20 -2.15 -5.49
N ASN A 66 1.35 -1.24 -6.46
CA ASN A 66 0.26 -0.89 -7.36
C ASN A 66 -0.16 -2.09 -8.23
N ASP A 67 0.78 -2.88 -8.74
CA ASP A 67 0.50 -4.09 -9.52
C ASP A 67 -0.25 -5.15 -8.70
N THR A 68 0.16 -5.39 -7.45
CA THR A 68 -0.52 -6.30 -6.53
C THR A 68 -1.95 -5.85 -6.22
N ILE A 69 -2.14 -4.56 -5.91
CA ILE A 69 -3.47 -4.00 -5.64
C ILE A 69 -4.34 -4.15 -6.90
N LEU A 70 -3.86 -3.75 -8.08
CA LEU A 70 -4.61 -3.86 -9.34
C LEU A 70 -5.02 -5.31 -9.63
N LYS A 71 -4.11 -6.28 -9.45
CA LYS A 71 -4.43 -7.71 -9.58
C LYS A 71 -5.55 -8.12 -8.62
N HIS A 72 -5.53 -7.66 -7.38
CA HIS A 72 -6.62 -7.96 -6.43
C HIS A 72 -7.94 -7.30 -6.85
N LEU A 73 -7.93 -6.06 -7.31
CA LEU A 73 -9.13 -5.33 -7.75
C LEU A 73 -9.83 -6.02 -8.93
N GLN A 74 -9.06 -6.55 -9.89
CA GLN A 74 -9.58 -7.26 -11.06
C GLN A 74 -10.40 -8.51 -10.73
N HIS A 75 -10.29 -9.06 -9.52
CA HIS A 75 -11.10 -10.19 -9.05
C HIS A 75 -12.51 -9.78 -8.59
N TYR A 76 -12.79 -8.48 -8.49
CA TYR A 76 -14.07 -7.96 -8.00
C TYR A 76 -14.78 -7.16 -9.08
N ASN A 77 -16.04 -7.51 -9.34
CA ASN A 77 -16.92 -6.75 -10.22
C ASN A 77 -17.87 -5.85 -9.40
N ILE A 78 -17.29 -4.90 -8.66
CA ILE A 78 -18.03 -3.94 -7.82
C ILE A 78 -17.61 -2.50 -8.14
N THR A 79 -18.48 -1.55 -7.82
CA THR A 79 -18.24 -0.12 -8.06
C THR A 79 -16.94 0.34 -7.41
N ALA A 80 -16.69 0.00 -6.14
CA ALA A 80 -15.46 0.39 -5.47
C ALA A 80 -14.18 -0.08 -6.21
N ALA A 81 -14.17 -1.28 -6.78
CA ALA A 81 -13.02 -1.80 -7.53
C ALA A 81 -12.76 -0.97 -8.80
N THR A 82 -13.81 -0.67 -9.56
CA THR A 82 -13.71 0.14 -10.80
C THR A 82 -13.21 1.56 -10.53
N PHE A 83 -13.61 2.15 -9.41
CA PHE A 83 -13.14 3.46 -8.98
C PHE A 83 -11.68 3.40 -8.51
N MET A 84 -11.35 2.43 -7.66
CA MET A 84 -9.99 2.22 -7.14
C MET A 84 -8.96 2.01 -8.26
N GLU A 85 -9.26 1.18 -9.28
CA GLU A 85 -8.37 0.93 -10.42
C GLU A 85 -7.92 2.23 -11.13
N ARG A 86 -8.75 3.27 -11.07
CA ARG A 86 -8.53 4.55 -11.78
C ARG A 86 -7.98 5.64 -10.87
N ASP A 87 -8.13 5.49 -9.56
CA ASP A 87 -7.93 6.55 -8.56
C ASP A 87 -6.85 6.26 -7.52
N PHE A 88 -6.18 5.10 -7.60
CA PHE A 88 -4.98 4.82 -6.82
C PHE A 88 -3.76 5.62 -7.31
N TYR A 89 -2.97 6.09 -6.35
CA TYR A 89 -1.63 6.62 -6.51
C TYR A 89 -0.73 5.94 -5.48
N VAL A 90 -0.01 4.88 -5.90
CA VAL A 90 0.88 4.09 -5.03
C VAL A 90 0.10 3.44 -3.86
N ASP A 91 0.21 3.99 -2.66
CA ASP A 91 -0.45 3.59 -1.41
C ASP A 91 -1.64 4.49 -1.06
N ASN A 92 -1.78 5.60 -1.77
CA ASN A 92 -2.77 6.64 -1.52
C ASN A 92 -3.92 6.51 -2.53
N MET A 93 -5.14 6.46 -2.02
CA MET A 93 -6.34 6.44 -2.85
C MET A 93 -7.06 7.77 -2.71
N LEU A 94 -7.34 8.43 -3.84
CA LEU A 94 -8.10 9.68 -3.85
C LEU A 94 -9.18 9.65 -4.92
N THR A 95 -10.43 9.61 -4.46
CA THR A 95 -11.61 9.60 -5.33
C THR A 95 -12.58 10.72 -4.96
N SER A 96 -13.47 11.06 -5.89
CA SER A 96 -14.58 11.98 -5.63
C SER A 96 -15.92 11.38 -6.06
N LEU A 97 -16.96 11.62 -5.26
CA LEU A 97 -18.28 11.01 -5.33
C LEU A 97 -19.37 12.10 -5.28
N GLN A 98 -20.56 11.81 -5.79
CA GLN A 98 -21.63 12.80 -5.95
C GLN A 98 -22.28 13.20 -4.62
N ASN A 99 -22.37 12.26 -3.68
CA ASN A 99 -23.07 12.44 -2.41
C ASN A 99 -22.55 11.50 -1.31
N GLU A 100 -23.04 11.70 -0.09
CA GLU A 100 -22.62 10.95 1.11
C GLU A 100 -23.04 9.47 1.10
N ASP A 101 -24.16 9.12 0.46
CA ASP A 101 -24.62 7.73 0.38
C ASP A 101 -23.70 6.90 -0.52
N GLU A 102 -23.28 7.47 -1.65
CA GLU A 102 -22.28 6.89 -2.54
C GLU A 102 -20.92 6.74 -1.82
N ALA A 103 -20.52 7.77 -1.06
CA ALA A 103 -19.33 7.74 -0.21
C ALA A 103 -19.35 6.62 0.84
N ASN A 104 -20.46 6.47 1.55
CA ASN A 104 -20.61 5.42 2.55
C ASN A 104 -20.61 4.02 1.95
N THR A 105 -21.25 3.85 0.78
CA THR A 105 -21.26 2.56 0.06
C THR A 105 -19.86 2.21 -0.41
N TYR A 106 -19.19 3.17 -1.06
CA TYR A 106 -17.81 3.03 -1.52
C TYR A 106 -16.86 2.64 -0.38
N TYR A 107 -16.92 3.34 0.74
CA TYR A 107 -16.07 3.05 1.91
C TYR A 107 -16.25 1.62 2.42
N LYS A 108 -17.51 1.16 2.56
CA LYS A 108 -17.80 -0.20 3.05
C LYS A 108 -17.29 -1.27 2.10
N GLU A 109 -17.51 -1.10 0.80
CA GLU A 109 -17.03 -2.00 -0.24
C GLU A 109 -15.50 -2.05 -0.30
N ALA A 110 -14.86 -0.89 -0.39
CA ALA A 110 -13.41 -0.71 -0.40
C ALA A 110 -12.75 -1.40 0.78
N ARG A 111 -13.22 -1.12 2.00
CA ARG A 111 -12.67 -1.69 3.24
C ARG A 111 -12.85 -3.20 3.29
N ALA A 112 -14.02 -3.71 2.92
CA ALA A 112 -14.27 -5.16 2.93
C ALA A 112 -13.40 -5.90 1.90
N MET A 113 -13.20 -5.31 0.73
CA MET A 113 -12.37 -5.85 -0.33
C MET A 113 -10.88 -5.86 0.03
N LEU A 114 -10.32 -4.71 0.42
CA LEU A 114 -8.89 -4.62 0.76
C LEU A 114 -8.54 -5.43 2.01
N LYS A 115 -9.47 -5.54 2.98
CA LYS A 115 -9.30 -6.45 4.13
C LYS A 115 -9.16 -7.92 3.69
N LYS A 116 -9.85 -8.36 2.65
CA LYS A 116 -9.68 -9.72 2.10
C LYS A 116 -8.33 -9.93 1.42
N ALA A 117 -7.74 -8.86 0.88
CA ALA A 117 -6.39 -8.86 0.33
C ALA A 117 -5.30 -8.70 1.42
N GLY A 118 -5.68 -8.64 2.71
CA GLY A 118 -4.74 -8.48 3.83
C GLY A 118 -4.36 -7.02 4.11
N PHE A 119 -4.89 -6.06 3.36
CA PHE A 119 -4.63 -4.64 3.54
C PHE A 119 -5.61 -4.00 4.53
N ASN A 120 -5.10 -3.05 5.32
CA ASN A 120 -5.91 -2.24 6.23
C ASN A 120 -6.07 -0.82 5.67
N LEU A 121 -7.32 -0.33 5.67
CA LEU A 121 -7.73 1.00 5.23
C LEU A 121 -8.07 1.91 6.41
#